data_AF-A0A931QML4-F1
#
_entry.id   AF-A0A931QML4-F1
#
_cell.length_a   1.000
_cell.length_b   1.000
_cell.length_c   1.000
_cell.angle_alpha   90.00
_cell.angle_beta   90.00
_cell.angle_gamma   90.00
#
_symmetry.space_group_name_H-M   'P 1'
#
loop_
_entity.id
_entity.type
_entity.pdbx_description
1 polymer ?
#
loop_
_entity_poly.entity_id
_entity_poly.type
_entity_poly.pdbx_seq_one_letter_code
_entity_poly.pdbx_strand_id
1 'polypeptide(L)'
;IIQLDTDRKALLTAVERDKAKRNNQSKIKPTPEVIAEMRELGKKIKDFDERINKIEEELKEKLSELPNIVANEIVAGGKENNKVLRQFGKKPNFKFRPKDHVQLAEDLSLIDYKRGAKMSGSGFWVYKGDGAVLEWALLNYFIDFHRKNKYTFLLPPYLLTEESAYTSGHLPKFRDDLYWTQDKLCLNATSEMMVGNYHRDEILNEKDLPLKYFSYSACFRREAGSYRTEERGMVRGHQFNKVEMFQFALPKDSWKAFDEMLGNAEKLTKGLGLHFQSSLLAAGDTSVAMAKTVDIEVWIPSMNIYKEASSVSNGLDYQARRGNIKYRKEKEQKNEFLHMLNASGLATSRLIPAILEQFQQKDGSIKIPKILQKYTGFKVIKPKKK
;
A
#
# COMPACT_ATOMS: atom_id res chain seq x y z
N ILE A 1 -8.78 -11.06 23.40
CA ILE A 1 -9.57 -11.46 22.21
C ILE A 1 -10.38 -12.71 22.49
N ILE A 2 -9.77 -13.88 22.73
CA ILE A 2 -10.52 -15.12 23.00
C ILE A 2 -11.50 -14.96 24.17
N GLN A 3 -11.05 -14.43 25.30
CA GLN A 3 -11.92 -14.18 26.45
C GLN A 3 -13.08 -13.22 26.13
N LEU A 4 -12.80 -12.12 25.41
CA LEU A 4 -13.83 -11.16 24.98
C LEU A 4 -14.89 -11.83 24.09
N ASP A 5 -14.49 -12.69 23.16
CA ASP A 5 -15.43 -13.45 22.31
C ASP A 5 -16.24 -14.47 23.13
N THR A 6 -15.61 -15.15 24.10
CA THR A 6 -16.30 -16.05 25.03
C THR A 6 -17.36 -15.29 25.85
N ASP A 7 -17.00 -14.15 26.42
CA ASP A 7 -17.90 -13.32 27.23
C ASP A 7 -19.05 -12.76 26.38
N ARG A 8 -18.75 -12.29 25.16
CA ARG A 8 -19.75 -11.84 24.18
C ARG A 8 -20.77 -12.94 23.87
N LYS A 9 -20.32 -14.16 23.56
CA LYS A 9 -21.20 -15.30 23.25
C LYS A 9 -22.08 -15.69 24.44
N ALA A 10 -21.52 -15.67 25.65
CA ALA A 10 -22.26 -15.95 26.87
C ALA A 10 -23.36 -14.90 27.12
N LEU A 11 -23.05 -13.61 26.95
CA LEU A 11 -24.02 -12.52 27.08
C LEU A 11 -25.11 -12.58 26.02
N LEU A 12 -24.76 -12.83 24.75
CA LEU A 12 -25.75 -13.00 23.66
C LEU A 12 -26.73 -14.12 23.97
N THR A 13 -26.24 -15.26 24.47
CA THR A 13 -27.09 -16.39 24.87
C THR A 13 -27.98 -16.02 26.06
N ALA A 14 -27.44 -15.28 27.04
CA ALA A 14 -28.22 -14.81 28.18
C ALA A 14 -29.33 -13.82 27.77
N VAL A 15 -29.05 -12.90 26.84
CA VAL A 15 -30.01 -11.93 26.30
C VAL A 15 -31.12 -12.65 25.54
N GLU A 16 -30.81 -13.60 24.66
CA GLU A 16 -31.83 -14.33 23.91
C GLU A 16 -32.73 -15.17 24.84
N ARG A 17 -32.14 -15.79 25.87
CA ARG A 17 -32.91 -16.48 26.91
C ARG A 17 -33.85 -15.52 27.66
N ASP A 18 -33.34 -14.35 28.05
CA ASP A 18 -34.10 -13.39 28.85
C ASP A 18 -35.18 -12.68 27.99
N LYS A 19 -34.93 -12.44 26.69
CA LYS A 19 -35.95 -12.00 25.71
C LYS A 19 -37.05 -13.05 25.51
N ALA A 20 -36.69 -14.32 25.38
CA ALA A 20 -37.66 -15.41 25.26
C ALA A 20 -38.55 -15.52 26.51
N LYS A 21 -37.97 -15.40 27.71
CA LYS A 21 -38.72 -15.33 28.98
C LYS A 21 -39.70 -14.15 29.00
N ARG A 22 -39.24 -12.95 28.61
CA ARG A 22 -40.08 -11.75 28.54
C ARG A 22 -41.26 -11.93 27.58
N ASN A 23 -41.04 -12.51 26.42
CA ASN A 23 -42.07 -12.77 25.41
C ASN A 23 -43.08 -13.86 25.82
N ASN A 24 -42.69 -14.77 26.70
CA ASN A 24 -43.61 -15.77 27.27
C ASN A 24 -44.45 -15.18 28.41
N GLN A 25 -43.83 -14.39 29.29
CA GLN A 25 -44.54 -13.71 30.39
C GLN A 25 -45.55 -12.67 29.89
N SER A 26 -45.29 -12.01 28.75
CA SER A 26 -46.23 -11.06 28.14
C SER A 26 -47.52 -11.69 27.59
N LYS A 27 -47.59 -13.02 27.50
CA LYS A 27 -48.79 -13.77 27.07
C LYS A 27 -49.71 -14.16 28.25
N ILE A 28 -49.26 -13.95 29.48
CA ILE A 28 -49.98 -14.28 30.71
C ILE A 28 -50.75 -13.04 31.19
N LYS A 29 -51.89 -13.22 31.86
CA LYS A 29 -52.68 -12.11 32.42
C LYS A 29 -51.80 -11.32 33.40
N PRO A 30 -51.65 -10.00 33.24
CA PRO A 30 -50.67 -9.23 34.01
C PRO A 30 -51.09 -9.14 35.49
N THR A 31 -50.32 -9.79 36.36
CA THR A 31 -50.35 -9.56 37.80
C THR A 31 -49.30 -8.51 38.18
N PRO A 32 -49.43 -7.78 39.30
CA PRO A 32 -48.41 -6.83 39.75
C PRO A 32 -47.00 -7.43 39.86
N GLU A 33 -46.90 -8.71 40.25
CA GLU A 33 -45.65 -9.47 40.34
C GLU A 33 -45.02 -9.70 38.97
N VAL A 34 -45.82 -10.15 37.98
CA VAL A 34 -45.35 -10.36 36.60
C VAL A 34 -44.89 -9.04 35.97
N ILE A 35 -45.59 -7.92 36.27
CA ILE A 35 -45.19 -6.59 35.80
C ILE A 35 -43.82 -6.19 36.40
N ALA A 36 -43.59 -6.44 37.70
CA ALA A 36 -42.33 -6.15 38.36
C ALA A 36 -41.17 -7.00 37.79
N GLU A 37 -41.39 -8.31 37.62
CA GLU A 37 -40.41 -9.22 37.00
C GLU A 37 -40.06 -8.81 35.57
N MET A 38 -41.06 -8.45 34.75
CA MET A 38 -40.83 -7.98 33.39
C MET A 38 -40.01 -6.68 33.35
N ARG A 39 -40.21 -5.78 34.32
CA ARG A 39 -39.44 -4.54 34.44
C ARG A 39 -37.98 -4.81 34.80
N GLU A 40 -37.71 -5.68 35.76
CA GLU A 40 -36.35 -6.08 36.13
C GLU A 40 -35.64 -6.84 35.00
N LEU A 41 -36.36 -7.74 34.32
CA LEU A 41 -35.86 -8.43 33.14
C LEU A 41 -35.52 -7.45 32.01
N GLY A 42 -36.34 -6.43 31.81
CA GLY A 42 -36.08 -5.34 30.86
C GLY A 42 -34.81 -4.56 31.18
N LYS A 43 -34.58 -4.23 32.46
CA LYS A 43 -33.34 -3.56 32.91
C LYS A 43 -32.10 -4.45 32.66
N LYS A 44 -32.21 -5.74 32.98
CA LYS A 44 -31.13 -6.70 32.80
C LYS A 44 -30.76 -6.93 31.33
N ILE A 45 -31.75 -7.02 30.45
CA ILE A 45 -31.52 -7.08 28.99
C ILE A 45 -30.77 -5.83 28.54
N LYS A 46 -31.20 -4.64 28.98
CA LYS A 46 -30.53 -3.39 28.64
C LYS A 46 -29.06 -3.34 29.11
N ASP A 47 -28.78 -3.76 30.35
CA ASP A 47 -27.40 -3.86 30.87
C ASP A 47 -26.55 -4.82 30.03
N PHE A 48 -27.10 -5.98 29.67
CA PHE A 48 -26.38 -6.94 28.84
C PHE A 48 -26.14 -6.41 27.43
N ASP A 49 -27.12 -5.76 26.80
CA ASP A 49 -26.94 -5.14 25.48
C ASP A 49 -25.86 -4.04 25.51
N GLU A 50 -25.83 -3.19 26.55
CA GLU A 50 -24.78 -2.18 26.75
C GLU A 50 -23.39 -2.82 26.95
N ARG A 51 -23.31 -3.92 27.70
CA ARG A 51 -22.05 -4.68 27.89
C ARG A 51 -21.59 -5.36 26.61
N ILE A 52 -22.51 -5.93 25.83
CA ILE A 52 -22.22 -6.53 24.52
C ILE A 52 -21.62 -5.47 23.60
N ASN A 53 -22.23 -4.29 23.51
CA ASN A 53 -21.71 -3.20 22.67
C ASN A 53 -20.28 -2.81 23.04
N LYS A 54 -19.99 -2.66 24.34
CA LYS A 54 -18.61 -2.36 24.82
C LYS A 54 -17.62 -3.47 24.46
N ILE A 55 -18.01 -4.73 24.64
CA ILE A 55 -17.16 -5.88 24.28
C ILE A 55 -16.94 -5.94 22.77
N GLU A 56 -17.95 -5.62 21.96
CA GLU A 56 -17.83 -5.58 20.50
C GLU A 56 -16.89 -4.48 20.03
N GLU A 57 -16.95 -3.29 20.63
CA GLU A 57 -16.01 -2.20 20.38
C GLU A 57 -14.57 -2.60 20.71
N GLU A 58 -14.34 -3.14 21.92
CA GLU A 58 -13.02 -3.60 22.35
C GLU A 58 -12.49 -4.75 21.48
N LEU A 59 -13.38 -5.68 21.09
CA LEU A 59 -13.02 -6.78 20.20
C LEU A 59 -12.63 -6.26 18.82
N LYS A 60 -13.38 -5.29 18.27
CA LYS A 60 -13.07 -4.66 16.98
C LYS A 60 -11.72 -3.97 17.01
N GLU A 61 -11.42 -3.23 18.09
CA GLU A 61 -10.13 -2.56 18.29
C GLU A 61 -9.00 -3.58 18.30
N LYS A 62 -9.06 -4.59 19.18
CA LYS A 62 -8.00 -5.61 19.31
C LYS A 62 -7.82 -6.47 18.05
N LEU A 63 -8.91 -6.80 17.36
CA LEU A 63 -8.83 -7.53 16.07
C LEU A 63 -8.20 -6.67 14.98
N SER A 64 -8.39 -5.35 15.02
CA SER A 64 -7.83 -4.44 14.01
C SER A 64 -6.30 -4.35 14.05
N GLU A 65 -5.69 -4.64 15.21
CA GLU A 65 -4.24 -4.65 15.41
C GLU A 65 -3.58 -5.93 14.90
N LEU A 66 -4.35 -7.02 14.71
CA LEU A 66 -3.79 -8.28 14.25
C LEU A 66 -3.28 -8.16 12.81
N PRO A 67 -2.07 -8.68 12.53
CA PRO A 67 -1.57 -8.77 11.16
C PRO A 67 -2.33 -9.85 10.39
N ASN A 68 -2.17 -9.82 9.08
CA ASN A 68 -2.60 -10.89 8.20
C ASN A 68 -1.79 -12.17 8.47
N ILE A 69 -2.37 -13.31 8.13
CA ILE A 69 -1.67 -14.58 8.16
C ILE A 69 -0.78 -14.66 6.92
N VAL A 70 0.52 -14.84 7.13
CA VAL A 70 1.48 -15.00 6.04
C VAL A 70 1.29 -16.33 5.32
N ALA A 71 1.62 -16.38 4.04
CA ALA A 71 1.58 -17.61 3.26
C ALA A 71 2.61 -18.64 3.81
N ASN A 72 2.31 -19.93 3.64
CA ASN A 72 3.07 -21.02 4.27
C ASN A 72 4.56 -21.03 3.90
N GLU A 73 4.93 -20.52 2.73
CA GLU A 73 6.32 -20.46 2.27
C GLU A 73 7.15 -19.30 2.88
N ILE A 74 6.52 -18.39 3.62
CA ILE A 74 7.18 -17.20 4.17
C ILE A 74 7.93 -17.56 5.46
N VAL A 75 9.23 -17.23 5.47
CA VAL A 75 10.10 -17.48 6.63
C VAL A 75 9.88 -16.43 7.72
N ALA A 76 10.05 -16.83 8.97
CA ALA A 76 10.03 -15.91 10.11
C ALA A 76 11.28 -14.99 10.14
N GLY A 77 11.24 -13.94 10.96
CA GLY A 77 12.32 -12.97 11.12
C GLY A 77 12.15 -11.71 10.26
N GLY A 78 13.13 -10.81 10.35
CA GLY A 78 13.10 -9.50 9.68
C GLY A 78 13.85 -9.51 8.34
N LYS A 79 14.26 -8.31 7.93
CA LYS A 79 14.93 -8.04 6.64
C LYS A 79 16.18 -8.91 6.40
N GLU A 80 16.87 -9.30 7.46
CA GLU A 80 18.03 -10.20 7.41
C GLU A 80 17.72 -11.57 6.81
N ASN A 81 16.45 -11.99 6.83
CA ASN A 81 15.98 -13.27 6.29
C ASN A 81 15.32 -13.14 4.91
N ASN A 82 15.30 -11.94 4.32
CA ASN A 82 14.79 -11.75 2.96
C ASN A 82 15.63 -12.56 1.96
N LYS A 83 14.97 -13.15 0.97
CA LYS A 83 15.61 -14.03 -0.01
C LYS A 83 15.60 -13.43 -1.40
N VAL A 84 16.78 -13.19 -1.97
CA VAL A 84 16.90 -12.81 -3.38
C VAL A 84 16.42 -13.97 -4.25
N LEU A 85 15.40 -13.71 -5.08
CA LEU A 85 14.83 -14.68 -6.01
C LEU A 85 15.53 -14.63 -7.36
N ARG A 86 15.75 -13.42 -7.89
CA ARG A 86 16.33 -13.20 -9.23
C ARG A 86 17.12 -11.90 -9.27
N GLN A 87 18.15 -11.87 -10.10
CA GLN A 87 18.91 -10.66 -10.43
C GLN A 87 18.87 -10.42 -11.94
N PHE A 88 18.80 -9.16 -12.34
CA PHE A 88 18.62 -8.75 -13.73
C PHE A 88 19.61 -7.67 -14.14
N GLY A 89 20.04 -7.71 -15.41
CA GLY A 89 21.02 -6.77 -15.94
C GLY A 89 22.43 -7.03 -15.42
N LYS A 90 23.35 -6.11 -15.73
CA LYS A 90 24.75 -6.18 -15.26
C LYS A 90 25.01 -5.01 -14.32
N LYS A 91 25.56 -5.29 -13.14
CA LYS A 91 26.02 -4.25 -12.20
C LYS A 91 26.99 -3.32 -12.94
N PRO A 92 26.79 -1.99 -12.90
CA PRO A 92 27.64 -1.07 -13.65
C PRO A 92 29.08 -1.12 -13.13
N ASN A 93 30.03 -1.10 -14.06
CA ASN A 93 31.47 -1.05 -13.77
C ASN A 93 32.06 0.23 -14.38
N PHE A 94 32.49 1.15 -13.52
CA PHE A 94 33.00 2.46 -13.94
C PHE A 94 34.52 2.46 -14.01
N LYS A 95 35.07 2.92 -15.15
CA LYS A 95 36.51 3.21 -15.30
C LYS A 95 36.91 4.60 -14.79
N PHE A 96 36.07 5.17 -13.92
CA PHE A 96 36.20 6.48 -13.29
C PHE A 96 35.50 6.43 -11.93
N ARG A 97 35.79 7.39 -11.04
CA ARG A 97 35.09 7.49 -9.75
C ARG A 97 33.65 7.97 -10.00
N PRO A 98 32.62 7.14 -9.78
CA PRO A 98 31.24 7.56 -9.99
C PRO A 98 30.86 8.65 -8.97
N LYS A 99 30.09 9.63 -9.43
CA LYS A 99 29.40 10.60 -8.58
C LYS A 99 28.11 9.97 -8.06
N ASP A 100 27.65 10.44 -6.91
CA ASP A 100 26.33 10.07 -6.41
C ASP A 100 25.22 10.90 -7.05
N HIS A 101 23.98 10.43 -6.88
CA HIS A 101 22.82 11.07 -7.49
C HIS A 101 22.56 12.50 -6.99
N VAL A 102 22.98 12.87 -5.76
CA VAL A 102 22.77 14.23 -5.24
C VAL A 102 23.67 15.18 -6.02
N GLN A 103 24.97 14.86 -6.07
CA GLN A 103 25.94 15.63 -6.82
C GLN A 103 25.58 15.70 -8.31
N LEU A 104 25.18 14.58 -8.93
CA LEU A 104 24.77 14.55 -10.33
C LEU A 104 23.53 15.42 -10.58
N ALA A 105 22.53 15.35 -9.71
CA ALA A 105 21.32 16.16 -9.84
C ALA A 105 21.60 17.66 -9.71
N GLU A 106 22.52 18.07 -8.84
CA GLU A 106 22.94 19.46 -8.67
C GLU A 106 23.79 19.95 -9.85
N ASP A 107 24.82 19.19 -10.24
CA ASP A 107 25.74 19.50 -11.35
C ASP A 107 24.97 19.71 -12.67
N LEU A 108 23.91 18.92 -12.88
CA LEU A 108 23.05 18.97 -14.06
C LEU A 108 21.83 19.90 -13.89
N SER A 109 21.68 20.53 -12.71
CA SER A 109 20.55 21.41 -12.37
C SER A 109 19.17 20.75 -12.53
N LEU A 110 19.08 19.45 -12.23
CA LEU A 110 17.86 18.64 -12.34
C LEU A 110 16.98 18.76 -11.12
N ILE A 111 17.58 18.97 -9.94
CA ILE A 111 16.87 19.06 -8.66
C ILE A 111 17.43 20.23 -7.85
N ASP A 112 16.52 21.01 -7.27
CA ASP A 112 16.83 22.11 -6.36
C ASP A 112 16.39 21.76 -4.94
N TYR A 113 17.29 21.13 -4.18
CA TYR A 113 17.05 20.76 -2.78
C TYR A 113 16.94 21.98 -1.88
N LYS A 114 17.78 23.01 -2.11
CA LYS A 114 17.81 24.21 -1.28
C LYS A 114 16.48 24.98 -1.36
N ARG A 115 15.92 25.14 -2.57
CA ARG A 115 14.61 25.79 -2.73
C ARG A 115 13.46 24.90 -2.26
N GLY A 116 13.54 23.58 -2.43
CA GLY A 116 12.57 22.66 -1.83
C GLY A 116 12.52 22.78 -0.31
N ALA A 117 13.69 22.75 0.34
CA ALA A 117 13.80 22.91 1.78
C ALA A 117 13.34 24.30 2.26
N LYS A 118 13.64 25.36 1.51
CA LYS A 118 13.14 26.71 1.80
C LYS A 118 11.60 26.78 1.74
N MET A 119 10.96 26.03 0.84
CA MET A 119 9.50 26.06 0.67
C MET A 119 8.77 25.22 1.72
N SER A 120 9.26 24.02 2.02
CA SER A 120 8.48 23.01 2.77
C SER A 120 9.24 22.36 3.93
N GLY A 121 10.50 22.75 4.18
CA GLY A 121 11.36 22.11 5.18
C GLY A 121 12.15 20.92 4.64
N SER A 122 12.92 20.25 5.51
CA SER A 122 13.74 19.08 5.14
C SER A 122 12.90 17.97 4.50
N GLY A 123 13.51 17.13 3.65
CA GLY A 123 12.82 16.01 3.00
C GLY A 123 11.93 16.38 1.80
N PHE A 124 12.00 17.64 1.34
CA PHE A 124 11.35 18.12 0.12
C PHE A 124 12.36 18.64 -0.90
N TRP A 125 12.04 18.50 -2.18
CA TRP A 125 12.87 18.95 -3.30
C TRP A 125 12.02 19.45 -4.46
N VAL A 126 12.64 20.19 -5.38
CA VAL A 126 12.01 20.66 -6.63
C VAL A 126 12.71 20.01 -7.82
N TYR A 127 11.98 19.22 -8.61
CA TYR A 127 12.44 18.82 -9.94
C TYR A 127 12.42 20.04 -10.88
N LYS A 128 13.46 20.22 -11.69
CA LYS A 128 13.65 21.40 -12.55
C LYS A 128 14.18 21.01 -13.94
N GLY A 129 13.68 21.68 -14.98
CA GLY A 129 14.14 21.50 -16.36
C GLY A 129 14.08 20.04 -16.79
N ASP A 130 15.17 19.51 -17.33
CA ASP A 130 15.29 18.11 -17.76
C ASP A 130 15.01 17.11 -16.64
N GLY A 131 15.19 17.49 -15.36
CA GLY A 131 14.84 16.65 -14.21
C GLY A 131 13.32 16.49 -14.05
N ALA A 132 12.56 17.57 -14.24
CA ALA A 132 11.10 17.52 -14.23
C ALA A 132 10.55 16.76 -15.46
N VAL A 133 11.20 16.93 -16.62
CA VAL A 133 10.84 16.16 -17.83
C VAL A 133 11.13 14.67 -17.64
N LEU A 134 12.25 14.30 -17.01
CA LEU A 134 12.59 12.90 -16.73
C LEU A 134 11.60 12.27 -15.74
N GLU A 135 11.23 12.99 -14.68
CA GLU A 135 10.21 12.56 -13.73
C GLU A 135 8.87 12.28 -14.44
N TRP A 136 8.40 13.22 -15.26
CA TRP A 136 7.15 13.05 -15.99
C TRP A 136 7.23 11.95 -17.06
N ALA A 137 8.40 11.76 -17.68
CA ALA A 137 8.64 10.69 -18.64
C ALA A 137 8.52 9.29 -18.01
N LEU A 138 8.95 9.11 -16.76
CA LEU A 138 8.75 7.87 -16.01
C LEU A 138 7.26 7.58 -15.80
N LEU A 139 6.50 8.59 -15.38
CA LEU A 139 5.06 8.46 -15.17
C LEU A 139 4.34 8.09 -16.47
N ASN A 140 4.65 8.77 -17.58
CA ASN A 140 4.08 8.45 -18.89
C ASN A 140 4.43 7.03 -19.35
N TYR A 141 5.66 6.57 -19.11
CA TYR A 141 6.06 5.20 -19.41
C TYR A 141 5.22 4.18 -18.63
N PHE A 142 5.01 4.40 -17.33
CA PHE A 142 4.21 3.50 -16.50
C PHE A 142 2.75 3.48 -16.92
N ILE A 143 2.15 4.66 -17.14
CA ILE A 143 0.77 4.79 -17.63
C ILE A 143 0.59 4.02 -18.94
N ASP A 144 1.46 4.23 -19.93
CA ASP A 144 1.40 3.53 -21.22
C ASP A 144 1.56 2.01 -21.06
N PHE A 145 2.46 1.58 -20.18
CA PHE A 145 2.67 0.16 -19.91
C PHE A 145 1.42 -0.48 -19.31
N HIS A 146 0.79 0.11 -18.29
CA HIS A 146 -0.39 -0.47 -17.65
C HIS A 146 -1.61 -0.48 -18.58
N ARG A 147 -1.80 0.56 -19.39
CA ARG A 147 -2.86 0.59 -20.43
C ARG A 147 -2.69 -0.54 -21.45
N LYS A 148 -1.45 -0.81 -21.89
CA LYS A 148 -1.17 -1.95 -22.79
C LYS A 148 -1.47 -3.30 -22.14
N ASN A 149 -1.29 -3.40 -20.82
CA ASN A 149 -1.60 -4.59 -20.02
C ASN A 149 -3.07 -4.63 -19.54
N LYS A 150 -3.95 -3.81 -20.12
CA LYS A 150 -5.41 -3.84 -19.89
C LYS A 150 -5.84 -3.50 -18.46
N TYR A 151 -5.08 -2.67 -17.77
CA TYR A 151 -5.52 -2.07 -16.51
C TYR A 151 -6.31 -0.79 -16.80
N THR A 152 -7.36 -0.56 -16.03
CA THR A 152 -8.16 0.67 -16.08
C THR A 152 -7.46 1.78 -15.30
N PHE A 153 -7.30 2.95 -15.90
CA PHE A 153 -6.67 4.10 -15.25
C PHE A 153 -7.68 4.83 -14.38
N LEU A 154 -7.39 4.99 -13.08
CA LEU A 154 -8.18 5.77 -12.14
C LEU A 154 -7.42 7.04 -11.71
N LEU A 155 -8.18 8.10 -11.43
CA LEU A 155 -7.69 9.34 -10.79
C LEU A 155 -8.56 9.68 -9.58
N PRO A 156 -8.38 9.00 -8.43
CA PRO A 156 -9.19 9.23 -7.23
C PRO A 156 -8.75 10.48 -6.43
N PRO A 157 -9.53 10.90 -5.42
CA PRO A 157 -9.15 11.97 -4.49
C PRO A 157 -7.94 11.61 -3.61
N TYR A 158 -7.10 12.61 -3.29
CA TYR A 158 -5.90 12.45 -2.46
C TYR A 158 -6.17 12.62 -0.95
N LEU A 159 -7.29 13.25 -0.59
CA LEU A 159 -7.76 13.36 0.78
C LEU A 159 -8.73 12.21 1.07
N LEU A 160 -8.40 11.39 2.05
CA LEU A 160 -9.08 10.14 2.36
C LEU A 160 -9.62 10.15 3.79
N THR A 161 -10.74 9.48 4.00
CA THR A 161 -11.34 9.35 5.33
C THR A 161 -10.55 8.36 6.20
N GLU A 162 -10.83 8.37 7.51
CA GLU A 162 -10.25 7.41 8.44
C GLU A 162 -10.60 5.96 8.08
N GLU A 163 -11.82 5.70 7.59
CA GLU A 163 -12.25 4.40 7.09
C GLU A 163 -11.43 3.95 5.88
N SER A 164 -10.97 4.89 5.06
CA SER A 164 -10.10 4.56 3.93
C SER A 164 -8.72 4.09 4.39
N ALA A 165 -8.16 4.76 5.40
CA ALA A 165 -6.89 4.37 6.02
C ALA A 165 -7.00 3.07 6.82
N TYR A 166 -8.17 2.79 7.41
CA TYR A 166 -8.49 1.50 8.02
C TYR A 166 -8.59 0.38 6.98
N THR A 167 -9.37 0.60 5.91
CA THR A 167 -9.60 -0.39 4.84
C THR A 167 -8.29 -0.85 4.18
N SER A 168 -7.38 0.09 3.94
CA SER A 168 -6.07 -0.21 3.37
C SER A 168 -5.12 -0.94 4.33
N GLY A 169 -5.47 -1.05 5.62
CA GLY A 169 -4.63 -1.66 6.65
C GLY A 169 -3.52 -0.74 7.18
N HIS A 170 -3.57 0.57 6.89
CA HIS A 170 -2.63 1.52 7.49
C HIS A 170 -2.98 1.77 8.97
N LEU A 171 -4.26 1.85 9.30
CA LEU A 171 -4.71 1.97 10.69
C LEU A 171 -4.93 0.62 11.35
N PRO A 172 -4.64 0.52 12.67
CA PRO A 172 -4.19 1.60 13.56
C PRO A 172 -2.67 1.89 13.52
N LYS A 173 -1.86 0.93 13.06
CA LYS A 173 -0.39 0.90 13.22
C LYS A 173 0.36 2.13 12.70
N PHE A 174 -0.03 2.66 11.54
CA PHE A 174 0.68 3.73 10.84
C PHE A 174 0.02 5.10 10.99
N ARG A 175 -0.82 5.32 12.03
CA ARG A 175 -1.52 6.58 12.23
C ARG A 175 -0.58 7.79 12.23
N ASP A 176 0.55 7.66 12.90
CA ASP A 176 1.54 8.74 13.05
C ASP A 176 2.36 8.98 11.78
N ASP A 177 2.34 8.06 10.81
CA ASP A 177 3.05 8.22 9.54
C ASP A 177 2.20 8.94 8.47
N LEU A 178 0.88 9.05 8.69
CA LEU A 178 -0.04 9.77 7.81
C LEU A 178 -0.10 11.26 8.17
N TYR A 179 -0.22 12.11 7.14
CA TYR A 179 -0.55 13.52 7.33
C TYR A 179 -2.06 13.69 7.47
N TRP A 180 -2.51 14.24 8.60
CA TRP A 180 -3.91 14.51 8.90
C TRP A 180 -4.24 16.00 8.75
N THR A 181 -5.43 16.29 8.24
CA THR A 181 -5.99 17.64 8.18
C THR A 181 -6.82 17.94 9.43
N GLN A 182 -7.18 19.21 9.61
CA GLN A 182 -8.07 19.64 10.69
C GLN A 182 -9.48 19.05 10.56
N ASP A 183 -9.90 18.70 9.34
CA ASP A 183 -11.18 18.07 9.02
C ASP A 183 -11.18 16.55 9.21
N LYS A 184 -10.16 15.98 9.88
CA LYS A 184 -9.98 14.53 10.11
C LYS A 184 -9.89 13.70 8.81
N LEU A 185 -9.48 14.32 7.71
CA LEU A 185 -9.06 13.62 6.50
C LEU A 185 -7.55 13.37 6.56
N CYS A 186 -7.06 12.38 5.84
CA CYS A 186 -5.63 12.13 5.67
C CYS A 186 -5.20 12.25 4.21
N LEU A 187 -3.98 12.74 3.98
CA LEU A 187 -3.36 12.66 2.66
C LEU A 187 -2.99 11.19 2.37
N ASN A 188 -3.16 10.75 1.13
CA ASN A 188 -2.78 9.42 0.69
C ASN A 188 -1.26 9.18 0.83
N ALA A 189 -0.86 8.10 1.51
CA ALA A 189 0.53 7.66 1.59
C ALA A 189 0.95 6.74 0.43
N THR A 190 -0.02 6.29 -0.34
CA THR A 190 0.10 5.39 -1.49
C THR A 190 -1.22 5.42 -2.28
N SER A 191 -1.19 5.26 -3.61
CA SER A 191 -2.44 5.13 -4.38
C SER A 191 -3.26 3.89 -4.00
N GLU A 192 -2.63 2.90 -3.35
CA GLU A 192 -3.31 1.73 -2.78
C GLU A 192 -4.45 2.13 -1.82
N MET A 193 -4.23 3.16 -0.98
CA MET A 193 -5.27 3.66 -0.06
C MET A 193 -6.49 4.19 -0.82
N MET A 194 -6.29 4.70 -2.03
CA MET A 194 -7.36 5.21 -2.86
C MET A 194 -8.05 4.08 -3.63
N VAL A 195 -7.28 3.29 -4.37
CA VAL A 195 -7.80 2.26 -5.27
C VAL A 195 -8.43 1.09 -4.50
N GLY A 196 -7.84 0.68 -3.37
CA GLY A 196 -8.39 -0.37 -2.52
C GLY A 196 -9.75 -0.02 -1.90
N ASN A 197 -10.08 1.28 -1.81
CA ASN A 197 -11.37 1.76 -1.31
C ASN A 197 -12.41 1.97 -2.40
N TYR A 198 -12.06 1.80 -3.68
CA TYR A 198 -12.95 2.10 -4.80
C TYR A 198 -14.25 1.28 -4.76
N HIS A 199 -14.20 0.07 -4.21
CA HIS A 199 -15.35 -0.84 -4.05
C HIS A 199 -15.72 -1.08 -2.57
N ARG A 200 -15.39 -0.14 -1.67
CA ARG A 200 -15.73 -0.28 -0.25
C ARG A 200 -17.25 -0.44 -0.08
N ASP A 201 -17.65 -1.41 0.75
CA ASP A 201 -19.06 -1.78 1.03
C ASP A 201 -19.86 -2.30 -0.19
N GLU A 202 -19.19 -2.70 -1.27
CA GLU A 202 -19.84 -3.26 -2.46
C GLU A 202 -19.85 -4.80 -2.47
N ILE A 203 -20.86 -5.36 -3.15
CA ILE A 203 -20.93 -6.77 -3.55
C ILE A 203 -20.80 -6.82 -5.08
N LEU A 204 -19.64 -7.27 -5.56
CA LEU A 204 -19.31 -7.38 -6.98
C LEU A 204 -19.88 -8.66 -7.60
N ASN A 205 -20.04 -8.69 -8.93
CA ASN A 205 -20.41 -9.93 -9.62
C ASN A 205 -19.17 -10.79 -9.88
N GLU A 206 -19.28 -12.11 -9.69
CA GLU A 206 -18.17 -13.05 -9.92
C GLU A 206 -17.59 -12.94 -11.35
N LYS A 207 -18.44 -12.77 -12.35
CA LYS A 207 -18.05 -12.67 -13.77
C LYS A 207 -17.23 -11.44 -14.14
N ASP A 208 -17.26 -10.39 -13.32
CA ASP A 208 -16.55 -9.14 -13.57
C ASP A 208 -15.09 -9.21 -13.06
N LEU A 209 -14.75 -10.26 -12.29
CA LEU A 209 -13.43 -10.44 -11.68
C LEU A 209 -12.49 -11.28 -12.58
N PRO A 210 -11.17 -10.98 -12.61
CA PRO A 210 -10.49 -9.96 -11.81
C PRO A 210 -10.66 -8.54 -12.38
N LEU A 211 -10.88 -7.57 -11.48
CA LEU A 211 -10.84 -6.15 -11.82
C LEU A 211 -9.40 -5.64 -11.68
N LYS A 212 -8.91 -4.94 -12.69
CA LYS A 212 -7.52 -4.48 -12.79
C LYS A 212 -7.47 -2.97 -12.92
N TYR A 213 -6.87 -2.31 -11.94
CA TYR A 213 -6.77 -0.85 -11.88
C TYR A 213 -5.33 -0.39 -11.73
N PHE A 214 -5.06 0.80 -12.24
CA PHE A 214 -3.85 1.51 -11.87
C PHE A 214 -4.14 2.99 -11.61
N SER A 215 -3.35 3.63 -10.76
CA SER A 215 -3.52 5.05 -10.41
C SER A 215 -2.19 5.72 -10.17
N TYR A 216 -2.01 6.88 -10.78
CA TYR A 216 -0.97 7.83 -10.42
C TYR A 216 -1.41 8.63 -9.18
N SER A 217 -0.47 8.95 -8.29
CA SER A 217 -0.64 10.01 -7.31
C SER A 217 0.70 10.57 -6.83
N ALA A 218 0.66 11.81 -6.33
CA ALA A 218 1.61 12.23 -5.31
C ALA A 218 1.26 11.51 -4.00
N CYS A 219 2.26 10.95 -3.34
CA CYS A 219 2.15 10.21 -2.08
C CYS A 219 2.82 11.00 -0.97
N PHE A 220 2.21 11.03 0.22
CA PHE A 220 2.65 11.84 1.35
C PHE A 220 2.92 10.98 2.59
N ARG A 221 4.11 11.09 3.17
CA ARG A 221 4.49 10.34 4.37
C ARG A 221 5.24 11.22 5.37
N ARG A 222 4.89 11.10 6.65
CA ARG A 222 5.56 11.88 7.72
C ARG A 222 6.96 11.38 7.99
N GLU A 223 7.26 10.13 7.67
CA GLU A 223 8.57 9.51 7.90
C GLU A 223 8.98 9.59 9.38
N ALA A 224 7.98 9.49 10.29
CA ALA A 224 8.11 9.80 11.71
C ALA A 224 9.04 8.84 12.49
N GLY A 225 9.40 7.70 11.90
CA GLY A 225 10.04 6.58 12.59
C GLY A 225 11.50 6.30 12.27
N SER A 226 12.17 7.00 11.34
CA SER A 226 13.60 6.71 11.12
C SER A 226 14.36 7.79 10.38
N TYR A 227 15.37 8.32 11.06
CA TYR A 227 16.46 9.06 10.46
C TYR A 227 17.57 8.06 10.13
N ARG A 228 17.64 7.59 8.87
CA ARG A 228 18.79 6.81 8.40
C ARG A 228 19.71 7.76 7.62
N THR A 229 20.92 7.95 8.12
CA THR A 229 21.95 8.79 7.50
C THR A 229 22.26 8.39 6.04
N GLU A 230 22.00 7.13 5.67
CA GLU A 230 22.20 6.60 4.32
C GLU A 230 21.20 7.14 3.28
N GLU A 231 20.05 7.65 3.69
CA GLU A 231 18.93 8.01 2.80
C GLU A 231 18.94 9.50 2.46
N ARG A 232 20.02 9.92 1.78
CA ARG A 232 20.22 11.28 1.28
C ARG A 232 19.44 11.56 -0.02
N GLY A 233 19.20 12.84 -0.30
CA GLY A 233 18.58 13.30 -1.55
C GLY A 233 17.10 12.93 -1.63
N MET A 234 16.67 12.42 -2.78
CA MET A 234 15.26 12.08 -3.04
C MET A 234 14.91 10.63 -2.71
N VAL A 235 15.85 9.81 -2.22
CA VAL A 235 15.61 8.38 -1.91
C VAL A 235 14.53 8.23 -0.82
N ARG A 236 14.44 9.22 0.07
CA ARG A 236 13.41 9.33 1.10
C ARG A 236 13.00 10.79 1.27
N GLY A 237 11.70 11.02 1.31
CA GLY A 237 11.13 12.35 1.48
C GLY A 237 9.65 12.31 1.77
N HIS A 238 9.11 13.46 2.14
CA HIS A 238 7.72 13.56 2.57
C HIS A 238 6.72 13.53 1.43
N GLN A 239 7.17 13.80 0.20
CA GLN A 239 6.35 13.75 -1.01
C GLN A 239 7.12 13.07 -2.14
N PHE A 240 6.48 12.11 -2.80
CA PHE A 240 7.02 11.45 -3.99
C PHE A 240 5.91 11.00 -4.92
N ASN A 241 6.22 10.78 -6.20
CA ASN A 241 5.24 10.29 -7.15
C ASN A 241 5.29 8.77 -7.26
N LYS A 242 4.12 8.17 -7.48
CA LYS A 242 3.98 6.74 -7.71
C LYS A 242 2.83 6.44 -8.65
N VAL A 243 2.99 5.39 -9.45
CA VAL A 243 1.89 4.72 -10.14
C VAL A 243 1.66 3.39 -9.43
N GLU A 244 0.46 3.09 -8.95
CA GLU A 244 0.14 1.82 -8.27
C GLU A 244 -0.66 0.93 -9.22
N MET A 245 -0.38 -0.37 -9.24
CA MET A 245 -1.25 -1.41 -9.80
C MET A 245 -2.07 -2.03 -8.67
N PHE A 246 -3.33 -2.34 -8.95
CA PHE A 246 -4.23 -2.98 -8.01
C PHE A 246 -5.07 -4.03 -8.73
N GLN A 247 -5.29 -5.18 -8.08
CA GLN A 247 -6.24 -6.19 -8.55
C GLN A 247 -7.19 -6.61 -7.44
N PHE A 248 -8.48 -6.69 -7.79
CA PHE A 248 -9.50 -7.41 -7.03
C PHE A 248 -9.71 -8.74 -7.73
N ALA A 249 -9.40 -9.85 -7.06
CA ALA A 249 -9.39 -11.17 -7.67
C ALA A 249 -10.19 -12.18 -6.85
N LEU A 250 -10.69 -13.22 -7.51
CA LEU A 250 -11.27 -14.37 -6.81
C LEU A 250 -10.17 -15.08 -5.98
N PRO A 251 -10.51 -15.66 -4.82
CA PRO A 251 -9.54 -16.37 -3.99
C PRO A 251 -8.72 -17.42 -4.76
N LYS A 252 -9.40 -18.20 -5.60
CA LYS A 252 -8.81 -19.24 -6.46
C LYS A 252 -7.80 -18.71 -7.50
N ASP A 253 -7.93 -17.45 -7.90
CA ASP A 253 -7.12 -16.83 -8.94
C ASP A 253 -6.07 -15.85 -8.39
N SER A 254 -6.08 -15.59 -7.07
CA SER A 254 -5.27 -14.55 -6.43
C SER A 254 -3.75 -14.75 -6.62
N TRP A 255 -3.24 -15.98 -6.52
CA TRP A 255 -1.82 -16.25 -6.74
C TRP A 255 -1.39 -16.10 -8.21
N LYS A 256 -2.28 -16.40 -9.15
CA LYS A 256 -2.05 -16.12 -10.57
C LYS A 256 -2.00 -14.61 -10.84
N ALA A 257 -2.86 -13.83 -10.18
CA ALA A 257 -2.81 -12.37 -10.23
C ALA A 257 -1.50 -11.83 -9.65
N PHE A 258 -1.01 -12.41 -8.54
CA PHE A 258 0.27 -12.04 -7.94
C PHE A 258 1.44 -12.24 -8.92
N ASP A 259 1.52 -13.40 -9.57
CA ASP A 259 2.58 -13.69 -10.56
C ASP A 259 2.52 -12.75 -11.77
N GLU A 260 1.31 -12.39 -12.22
CA GLU A 260 1.12 -11.40 -13.29
C GLU A 260 1.65 -10.02 -12.87
N MET A 261 1.28 -9.54 -11.69
CA MET A 261 1.69 -8.23 -11.16
C MET A 261 3.21 -8.18 -10.95
N LEU A 262 3.80 -9.24 -10.42
CA LEU A 262 5.25 -9.37 -10.26
C LEU A 262 5.96 -9.34 -11.61
N GLY A 263 5.47 -10.11 -12.58
CA GLY A 263 6.01 -10.11 -13.94
C GLY A 263 5.92 -8.74 -14.61
N ASN A 264 4.85 -7.98 -14.36
CA ASN A 264 4.66 -6.63 -14.87
C ASN A 264 5.65 -5.63 -14.24
N ALA A 265 5.84 -5.67 -12.92
CA ALA A 265 6.82 -4.84 -12.21
C ALA A 265 8.26 -5.12 -12.68
N GLU A 266 8.62 -6.41 -12.85
CA GLU A 266 9.92 -6.79 -13.41
C GLU A 266 10.09 -6.29 -14.86
N LYS A 267 9.07 -6.42 -15.72
CA LYS A 267 9.13 -5.95 -17.12
C LYS A 267 9.31 -4.44 -17.22
N LEU A 268 8.62 -3.68 -16.37
CA LEU A 268 8.79 -2.22 -16.26
C LEU A 268 10.24 -1.86 -15.93
N THR A 269 10.79 -2.49 -14.90
CA THR A 269 12.16 -2.22 -14.44
C THR A 269 13.21 -2.65 -15.48
N LYS A 270 13.00 -3.81 -16.14
CA LYS A 270 13.82 -4.28 -17.28
C LYS A 270 13.80 -3.28 -18.43
N GLY A 271 12.64 -2.69 -18.75
CA GLY A 271 12.49 -1.70 -19.81
C GLY A 271 13.33 -0.43 -19.58
N LEU A 272 13.55 -0.06 -18.31
CA LEU A 272 14.45 1.04 -17.93
C LEU A 272 15.94 0.68 -18.09
N GLY A 273 16.29 -0.59 -18.33
CA GLY A 273 17.66 -1.05 -18.50
C GLY A 273 18.50 -1.03 -17.22
N LEU A 274 17.86 -0.95 -16.05
CA LEU A 274 18.52 -0.92 -14.75
C LEU A 274 19.03 -2.32 -14.36
N HIS A 275 20.12 -2.34 -13.59
CA HIS A 275 20.47 -3.49 -12.76
C HIS A 275 19.65 -3.47 -11.48
N PHE A 276 18.94 -4.57 -11.22
CA PHE A 276 18.03 -4.71 -10.09
C PHE A 276 17.88 -6.18 -9.69
N GLN A 277 17.22 -6.43 -8.57
CA GLN A 277 16.87 -7.77 -8.10
C GLN A 277 15.42 -7.83 -7.64
N SER A 278 14.87 -9.04 -7.57
CA SER A 278 13.63 -9.32 -6.86
C SER A 278 13.89 -10.12 -5.60
N SER A 279 13.28 -9.73 -4.49
CA SER A 279 13.53 -10.29 -3.16
C SER A 279 12.21 -10.65 -2.47
N LEU A 280 12.08 -11.91 -2.05
CA LEU A 280 10.97 -12.36 -1.21
C LEU A 280 11.20 -11.88 0.22
N LEU A 281 10.19 -11.20 0.78
CA LEU A 281 10.29 -10.69 2.15
C LEU A 281 10.01 -11.78 3.17
N ALA A 282 10.73 -11.73 4.30
CA ALA A 282 10.40 -12.48 5.50
C ALA A 282 9.15 -11.89 6.19
N ALA A 283 8.57 -12.65 7.12
CA ALA A 283 7.32 -12.28 7.78
C ALA A 283 7.40 -10.94 8.53
N GLY A 284 8.53 -10.66 9.19
CA GLY A 284 8.73 -9.43 9.96
C GLY A 284 9.02 -8.19 9.12
N ASP A 285 9.43 -8.37 7.86
CA ASP A 285 9.65 -7.27 6.89
C ASP A 285 8.43 -7.05 5.97
N THR A 286 7.48 -7.99 5.97
CA THR A 286 6.23 -7.87 5.23
C THR A 286 5.26 -6.92 5.93
N SER A 287 4.57 -6.08 5.15
CA SER A 287 3.51 -5.20 5.69
C SER A 287 2.42 -6.02 6.39
N VAL A 288 1.87 -5.48 7.49
CA VAL A 288 0.91 -6.19 8.34
C VAL A 288 -0.36 -6.64 7.60
N ALA A 289 -0.73 -5.97 6.51
CA ALA A 289 -1.89 -6.32 5.72
C ALA A 289 -1.64 -7.45 4.70
N MET A 290 -0.38 -7.84 4.50
CA MET A 290 0.04 -8.66 3.37
C MET A 290 0.41 -10.08 3.80
N ALA A 291 -0.04 -11.08 3.04
CA ALA A 291 0.30 -12.48 3.28
C ALA A 291 1.63 -12.87 2.62
N LYS A 292 1.99 -12.21 1.51
CA LYS A 292 3.24 -12.41 0.78
C LYS A 292 3.61 -11.13 0.05
N THR A 293 4.90 -10.81 0.07
CA THR A 293 5.45 -9.65 -0.64
C THR A 293 6.76 -10.00 -1.34
N VAL A 294 6.90 -9.54 -2.59
CA VAL A 294 8.17 -9.55 -3.32
C VAL A 294 8.52 -8.12 -3.71
N ASP A 295 9.68 -7.67 -3.25
CA ASP A 295 10.21 -6.37 -3.60
C ASP A 295 11.03 -6.43 -4.89
N ILE A 296 10.94 -5.38 -5.69
CA ILE A 296 11.84 -5.09 -6.80
C ILE A 296 12.79 -4.00 -6.35
N GLU A 297 14.06 -4.34 -6.17
CA GLU A 297 15.06 -3.46 -5.59
C GLU A 297 16.10 -3.05 -6.64
N VAL A 298 16.28 -1.75 -6.85
CA VAL A 298 17.23 -1.19 -7.83
C VAL A 298 18.59 -0.94 -7.18
N TRP A 299 19.65 -1.21 -7.93
CA TRP A 299 21.02 -0.99 -7.46
C TRP A 299 21.37 0.51 -7.40
N ILE A 300 21.91 0.99 -6.27
CA ILE A 300 22.41 2.36 -6.12
C ILE A 300 23.94 2.32 -5.94
N PRO A 301 24.74 2.57 -7.00
CA PRO A 301 26.20 2.46 -6.97
C PRO A 301 26.89 3.18 -5.81
N SER A 302 26.50 4.41 -5.49
CA SER A 302 27.15 5.23 -4.47
C SER A 302 26.89 4.73 -3.04
N MET A 303 25.80 4.00 -2.83
CA MET A 303 25.43 3.41 -1.54
C MET A 303 25.89 1.94 -1.42
N ASN A 304 26.28 1.31 -2.52
CA ASN A 304 26.63 -0.10 -2.60
C ASN A 304 25.54 -1.04 -2.02
N ILE A 305 24.27 -0.70 -2.23
CA ILE A 305 23.11 -1.48 -1.80
C ILE A 305 22.01 -1.46 -2.87
N TYR A 306 21.07 -2.40 -2.75
CA TYR A 306 19.79 -2.33 -3.45
C TYR A 306 18.77 -1.55 -2.59
N LYS A 307 17.94 -0.75 -3.25
CA LYS A 307 16.82 -0.03 -2.63
C LYS A 307 15.53 -0.44 -3.32
N GLU A 308 14.53 -0.85 -2.53
CA GLU A 308 13.17 -1.15 -2.99
C GLU A 308 12.64 -0.04 -3.88
N ALA A 309 12.35 -0.28 -5.14
CA ALA A 309 11.63 0.65 -6.01
C ALA A 309 10.15 0.29 -6.11
N SER A 310 9.81 -0.99 -5.99
CA SER A 310 8.45 -1.53 -6.04
C SER A 310 8.31 -2.65 -5.02
N SER A 311 7.10 -2.84 -4.53
CA SER A 311 6.71 -3.92 -3.63
C SER A 311 5.41 -4.49 -4.18
N VAL A 312 5.39 -5.80 -4.42
CA VAL A 312 4.27 -6.56 -5.01
C VAL A 312 3.71 -7.49 -3.95
N SER A 313 2.44 -7.33 -3.59
CA SER A 313 1.86 -8.00 -2.43
C SER A 313 0.51 -8.64 -2.73
N ASN A 314 0.24 -9.75 -2.04
CA ASN A 314 -1.09 -10.36 -1.96
C ASN A 314 -1.61 -10.23 -0.52
N GLY A 315 -2.68 -9.47 -0.31
CA GLY A 315 -3.32 -9.27 0.98
C GLY A 315 -4.36 -10.34 1.33
N LEU A 316 -4.61 -11.30 0.43
CA LEU A 316 -5.75 -12.22 0.53
C LEU A 316 -7.02 -11.42 0.84
N ASP A 317 -7.83 -11.85 1.78
CA ASP A 317 -9.08 -11.18 2.16
C ASP A 317 -8.92 -10.12 3.28
N TYR A 318 -7.70 -9.79 3.72
CA TYR A 318 -7.46 -8.90 4.87
C TYR A 318 -8.09 -7.51 4.69
N GLN A 319 -7.81 -6.88 3.54
CA GLN A 319 -8.33 -5.56 3.20
C GLN A 319 -9.81 -5.67 2.81
N ALA A 320 -10.22 -6.75 2.13
CA ALA A 320 -11.59 -6.98 1.73
C ALA A 320 -12.52 -7.11 2.96
N ARG A 321 -12.07 -7.74 4.04
CA ARG A 321 -12.79 -7.81 5.32
C ARG A 321 -12.95 -6.45 5.96
N ARG A 322 -11.91 -5.61 5.93
CA ARG A 322 -11.92 -4.26 6.51
C ARG A 322 -12.79 -3.29 5.73
N GLY A 323 -12.76 -3.38 4.40
CA GLY A 323 -13.61 -2.59 3.51
C GLY A 323 -14.95 -3.23 3.19
N ASN A 324 -15.30 -4.36 3.81
CA ASN A 324 -16.52 -5.13 3.56
C ASN A 324 -16.78 -5.41 2.05
N ILE A 325 -15.70 -5.67 1.30
CA ILE A 325 -15.74 -5.87 -0.16
C ILE A 325 -15.95 -7.34 -0.47
N LYS A 326 -17.08 -7.67 -1.09
CA LYS A 326 -17.49 -9.04 -1.36
C LYS A 326 -17.75 -9.26 -2.84
N TYR A 327 -17.84 -10.52 -3.23
CA TYR A 327 -18.42 -10.91 -4.50
C TYR A 327 -19.57 -11.89 -4.27
N ARG A 328 -20.56 -11.88 -5.16
CA ARG A 328 -21.66 -12.84 -5.16
C ARG A 328 -21.28 -14.05 -6.00
N LYS A 329 -21.23 -15.22 -5.37
CA LYS A 329 -21.00 -16.50 -6.03
C LYS A 329 -22.26 -16.95 -6.76
N GLU A 330 -22.22 -17.00 -8.09
CA GLU A 330 -23.44 -17.12 -8.92
C GLU A 330 -24.24 -18.40 -8.60
N LYS A 331 -23.54 -19.50 -8.35
CA LYS A 331 -24.17 -20.82 -8.12
C LYS A 331 -24.74 -21.01 -6.72
N GLU A 332 -24.24 -20.28 -5.72
CA GLU A 332 -24.53 -20.52 -4.30
C GLU A 332 -25.34 -19.39 -3.65
N GLN A 333 -25.58 -18.29 -4.37
CA GLN A 333 -26.20 -17.06 -3.85
C GLN A 333 -25.58 -16.56 -2.52
N LYS A 334 -24.32 -16.93 -2.29
CA LYS A 334 -23.57 -16.59 -1.09
C LYS A 334 -22.58 -15.47 -1.42
N ASN A 335 -22.45 -14.52 -0.50
CA ASN A 335 -21.45 -13.48 -0.59
C ASN A 335 -20.17 -13.95 0.11
N GLU A 336 -19.05 -13.87 -0.59
CA GLU A 336 -17.73 -14.21 -0.07
C GLU A 336 -16.78 -13.03 -0.23
N PHE A 337 -15.74 -12.96 0.62
CA PHE A 337 -14.70 -11.96 0.47
C PHE A 337 -13.80 -12.32 -0.70
N LEU A 338 -13.48 -11.33 -1.53
CA LEU A 338 -12.49 -11.44 -2.59
C LEU A 338 -11.07 -11.28 -2.02
N HIS A 339 -10.05 -11.50 -2.86
CA HIS A 339 -8.67 -11.18 -2.54
C HIS A 339 -8.24 -9.85 -3.16
N MET A 340 -7.45 -9.07 -2.42
CA MET A 340 -6.91 -7.78 -2.84
C MET A 340 -5.40 -7.87 -2.99
N LEU A 341 -4.90 -7.36 -4.11
CA LEU A 341 -3.48 -7.35 -4.44
C LEU A 341 -3.07 -5.96 -4.89
N ASN A 342 -1.89 -5.54 -4.49
CA ASN A 342 -1.31 -4.29 -4.90
C ASN A 342 0.14 -4.48 -5.33
N ALA A 343 0.58 -3.62 -6.24
CA ALA A 343 1.97 -3.53 -6.59
C ALA A 343 2.29 -2.07 -6.83
N SER A 344 3.27 -1.57 -6.11
CA SER A 344 3.85 -0.28 -6.43
C SER A 344 4.43 -0.37 -7.85
N GLY A 345 3.92 0.38 -8.81
CA GLY A 345 4.41 0.47 -10.20
C GLY A 345 5.70 1.29 -10.32
N LEU A 346 6.57 1.16 -9.32
CA LEU A 346 7.85 1.82 -9.10
C LEU A 346 7.74 3.28 -8.62
N ALA A 347 8.28 3.57 -7.42
CA ALA A 347 8.41 4.92 -6.90
C ALA A 347 9.51 5.68 -7.67
N THR A 348 9.14 6.78 -8.33
CA THR A 348 10.06 7.54 -9.19
C THR A 348 11.23 8.13 -8.41
N SER A 349 11.00 8.47 -7.14
CA SER A 349 11.98 8.99 -6.17
C SER A 349 13.19 8.10 -5.97
N ARG A 350 13.06 6.77 -6.17
CA ARG A 350 14.18 5.82 -6.09
C ARG A 350 14.72 5.41 -7.45
N LEU A 351 13.90 5.54 -8.50
CA LEU A 351 14.32 5.30 -9.88
C LEU A 351 15.20 6.39 -10.46
N ILE A 352 14.92 7.67 -10.17
CA ILE A 352 15.77 8.77 -10.64
C ILE A 352 17.21 8.60 -10.11
N PRO A 353 17.45 8.40 -8.81
CA PRO A 353 18.79 8.08 -8.30
C PRO A 353 19.45 6.91 -9.03
N ALA A 354 18.72 5.81 -9.24
CA ALA A 354 19.24 4.65 -9.94
C ALA A 354 19.60 4.98 -11.41
N ILE A 355 18.77 5.76 -12.11
CA ILE A 355 19.04 6.17 -13.50
C ILE A 355 20.26 7.10 -13.55
N LEU A 356 20.31 8.13 -12.70
CA LEU A 356 21.43 9.06 -12.65
C LEU A 356 22.75 8.31 -12.38
N GLU A 357 22.77 7.43 -11.36
CA GLU A 357 24.01 6.77 -10.98
C GLU A 357 24.42 5.63 -11.91
N GLN A 358 23.49 4.80 -12.39
CA GLN A 358 23.85 3.66 -13.25
C GLN A 358 24.17 4.07 -14.69
N PHE A 359 23.63 5.19 -15.18
CA PHE A 359 23.83 5.65 -16.56
C PHE A 359 24.76 6.88 -16.69
N GLN A 360 25.43 7.29 -15.61
CA GLN A 360 26.41 8.37 -15.66
C GLN A 360 27.60 8.04 -16.58
N GLN A 361 28.12 9.08 -17.23
CA GLN A 361 29.31 9.03 -18.08
C GLN A 361 30.46 9.80 -17.43
N LYS A 362 31.69 9.59 -17.93
CA LYS A 362 32.91 10.20 -17.38
C LYS A 362 32.86 11.75 -17.39
N ASP A 363 32.17 12.34 -18.35
CA ASP A 363 32.01 13.80 -18.48
C ASP A 363 30.89 14.38 -17.58
N GLY A 364 30.23 13.54 -16.77
CA GLY A 364 29.10 13.93 -15.91
C GLY A 364 27.75 13.95 -16.62
N SER A 365 27.68 13.63 -17.91
CA SER A 365 26.41 13.46 -18.61
C SER A 365 25.71 12.15 -18.23
N ILE A 366 24.38 12.10 -18.39
CA ILE A 366 23.57 10.91 -18.10
C ILE A 366 22.94 10.41 -19.39
N LYS A 367 23.17 9.13 -19.72
CA LYS A 367 22.45 8.46 -20.81
C LYS A 367 21.01 8.15 -20.37
N ILE A 368 20.03 8.57 -21.16
CA ILE A 368 18.63 8.29 -20.87
C ILE A 368 18.25 6.89 -21.36
N PRO A 369 17.59 6.06 -20.52
CA PRO A 369 17.05 4.77 -20.93
C PRO A 369 16.28 4.87 -22.25
N LYS A 370 16.56 3.94 -23.18
CA LYS A 370 15.99 3.97 -24.54
C LYS A 370 14.46 4.10 -24.54
N ILE A 371 13.79 3.43 -23.60
CA ILE A 371 12.33 3.45 -23.49
C ILE A 371 11.77 4.84 -23.10
N LEU A 372 12.57 5.66 -22.41
CA LEU A 372 12.17 6.99 -21.95
C LEU A 372 12.37 8.08 -23.01
N GLN A 373 13.25 7.85 -24.00
CA GLN A 373 13.65 8.87 -24.98
C GLN A 373 12.48 9.44 -25.79
N LYS A 374 11.44 8.64 -26.07
CA LYS A 374 10.23 9.11 -26.75
C LYS A 374 9.38 10.06 -25.90
N TYR A 375 9.51 10.01 -24.57
CA TYR A 375 8.78 10.89 -23.65
C TYR A 375 9.62 12.09 -23.24
N THR A 376 10.93 11.91 -23.07
CA THR A 376 11.82 13.01 -22.70
C THR A 376 12.16 13.92 -23.89
N GLY A 377 12.19 13.38 -25.11
CA GLY A 377 12.64 14.11 -26.30
C GLY A 377 14.18 14.22 -26.42
N PHE A 378 14.95 13.63 -25.50
CA PHE A 378 16.41 13.68 -25.51
C PHE A 378 17.05 12.33 -25.14
N LYS A 379 18.24 12.08 -25.70
CA LYS A 379 19.02 10.84 -25.50
C LYS A 379 19.99 10.92 -24.32
N VAL A 380 20.45 12.12 -23.99
CA VAL A 380 21.48 12.38 -22.98
C VAL A 380 21.17 13.70 -22.30
N ILE A 381 21.26 13.76 -20.97
CA ILE A 381 21.29 15.01 -20.21
C ILE A 381 22.76 15.41 -20.05
N LYS A 382 23.11 16.62 -20.48
CA LYS A 382 24.50 17.12 -20.45
C LYS A 382 24.64 18.24 -19.42
N PRO A 383 25.83 18.42 -18.83
CA PRO A 383 26.13 19.62 -18.06
C PRO A 383 25.84 20.87 -18.91
N LYS A 384 25.15 21.84 -18.34
CA LYS A 384 24.97 23.13 -19.01
C LYS A 384 26.36 23.76 -19.16
N LYS A 385 26.72 24.18 -20.39
CA LYS A 385 27.91 25.02 -20.58
C LYS A 385 27.68 26.27 -19.73
N LYS A 386 28.58 26.52 -18.78
CA LYS A 386 28.59 27.75 -17.99
C LYS A 386 28.86 28.95 -18.88
#